data_AF-A0A7W4BRG1-F1
#
_entry.id   AF-A0A7W4BRG1-F1
#
_cell.length_a   1.000
_cell.length_b   1.000
_cell.length_c   1.000
_cell.angle_alpha   90.00
_cell.angle_beta   90.00
_cell.angle_gamma   90.00
#
_symmetry.space_group_name_H-M   'P 1'
#
loop_
_entity.id
_entity.type
_entity.pdbx_description
1 polymer ?
#
loop_
_entity_poly.entity_id
_entity_poly.type
_entity_poly.pdbx_seq_one_letter_code
_entity_poly.pdbx_strand_id
1 'polypeptide(L)' 'TQVNVTIIAANGAVQSATATTDGAGNWSVEASNAIIEGEYTVNVSVTDSAGNTGTDSETGVIDTTAPSVTIDAPALT' A
#
# COMPACT_ATOMS: atom_id res chain seq x y z
N THR A 1 -4.62 4.17 21.68
CA THR A 1 -3.89 3.07 21.01
C THR A 1 -3.12 3.66 19.84
N GLN A 2 -1.82 3.40 19.79
CA GLN A 2 -0.92 3.86 18.72
C GLN A 2 -0.91 2.85 17.58
N VAL A 3 -0.96 3.32 16.34
CA VAL A 3 -0.77 2.51 15.14
C VAL A 3 0.50 2.96 14.42
N ASN A 4 1.35 2.00 14.06
CA ASN A 4 2.53 2.20 13.23
C ASN A 4 2.32 1.42 11.92
N VAL A 5 2.53 2.08 10.79
CA VAL A 5 2.35 1.50 9.45
C VAL A 5 3.64 1.66 8.66
N THR A 6 4.06 0.58 8.01
CA THR A 6 5.18 0.58 7.07
C THR A 6 4.70 0.05 5.73
N ILE A 7 4.88 0.84 4.67
CA ILE A 7 4.51 0.49 3.30
C ILE A 7 5.80 0.25 2.52
N ILE A 8 5.89 -0.88 1.83
CA ILE A 8 7.05 -1.29 1.03
C ILE A 8 6.60 -1.43 -0.42
N ALA A 9 7.15 -0.62 -1.31
CA ALA A 9 6.84 -0.64 -2.74
C ALA A 9 7.59 -1.75 -3.48
N ALA A 10 7.21 -2.02 -4.74
CA ALA A 10 7.80 -3.07 -5.58
C ALA A 10 9.33 -2.94 -5.78
N ASN A 11 9.86 -1.72 -5.75
CA ASN A 11 11.29 -1.43 -5.84
C ASN A 11 12.02 -1.43 -4.48
N GLY A 12 11.33 -1.81 -3.41
CA GLY A 12 11.84 -1.80 -2.04
C GLY A 12 11.82 -0.44 -1.35
N ALA A 13 11.26 0.62 -1.98
CA ALA A 13 11.12 1.91 -1.31
C ALA A 13 10.17 1.81 -0.12
N VAL A 14 10.61 2.32 1.04
CA VAL A 14 9.86 2.22 2.30
C VAL A 14 9.27 3.58 2.67
N GLN A 15 8.00 3.58 3.05
CA GLN A 15 7.31 4.72 3.66
C GLN A 15 6.77 4.32 5.03
N SER A 16 6.77 5.23 5.99
CA SER A 16 6.20 5.00 7.31
C SER A 16 5.18 6.07 7.66
N ALA A 17 4.12 5.65 8.34
CA ALA A 17 3.07 6.51 8.85
C ALA A 17 2.65 6.08 10.25
N THR A 18 2.07 7.01 11.01
CA THR A 18 1.50 6.73 12.32
C THR A 18 0.08 7.26 12.41
N ALA A 19 -0.74 6.60 13.21
CA ALA A 19 -2.09 7.03 13.52
C ALA A 19 -2.44 6.69 14.97
N THR A 20 -3.59 7.18 15.40
CA THR A 20 -4.25 6.77 16.64
C THR A 20 -5.62 6.23 16.30
N THR A 21 -6.02 5.12 16.91
CA THR A 21 -7.37 4.61 16.73
C THR A 21 -8.39 5.55 17.36
N ASP A 22 -9.57 5.67 16.76
CA ASP A 22 -10.73 6.28 17.38
C ASP A 22 -11.32 5.38 18.50
N GLY A 23 -12.43 5.83 19.11
CA GLY A 23 -13.12 5.09 20.17
C GLY A 23 -13.82 3.80 19.70
N ALA A 24 -13.97 3.59 18.39
CA ALA A 24 -14.51 2.39 17.77
C ALA A 24 -13.41 1.48 17.19
N GLY A 25 -12.14 1.89 17.29
CA GLY A 25 -10.99 1.14 16.78
C GLY A 25 -10.62 1.45 15.33
N ASN A 26 -11.29 2.41 14.66
CA ASN A 26 -10.97 2.78 13.29
C ASN A 26 -9.75 3.70 13.24
N TRP A 27 -9.00 3.63 12.15
CA TRP A 27 -7.87 4.49 11.85
C TRP A 27 -7.61 4.46 10.34
N SER A 28 -6.91 5.46 9.84
CA SER A 28 -6.40 5.49 8.46
C SER A 28 -5.08 6.25 8.40
N VAL A 29 -4.31 5.97 7.35
CA VAL A 29 -3.08 6.70 7.00
C VAL A 29 -3.06 6.90 5.49
N GLU A 30 -2.34 7.91 5.04
CA GLU A 30 -2.04 8.13 3.63
C GLU A 30 -0.57 7.79 3.37
N ALA A 31 -0.26 7.29 2.17
CA ALA A 31 1.12 7.21 1.74
C ALA A 31 1.69 8.62 1.59
N SER A 32 2.92 8.84 2.07
CA SER A 32 3.60 10.14 1.98
C SER A 32 3.94 10.55 0.54
N ASN A 33 4.13 9.56 -0.34
CA ASN A 33 4.47 9.72 -1.75
C ASN A 33 3.75 8.66 -2.59
N ALA A 34 3.60 8.92 -3.88
CA ALA A 34 3.08 7.93 -4.82
C ALA A 34 3.91 6.64 -4.75
N ILE A 35 3.21 5.50 -4.67
CA ILE A 35 3.79 4.17 -4.72
C ILE A 35 3.86 3.76 -6.19
N ILE A 36 5.00 3.22 -6.62
CA ILE A 36 5.18 2.80 -8.00
C ILE A 36 4.30 1.59 -8.36
N GLU A 37 4.06 1.37 -9.65
CA GLU A 37 3.41 0.15 -10.13
C GLU A 37 4.13 -1.12 -9.68
N GLY A 38 3.36 -2.19 -9.51
CA GLY A 38 3.80 -3.49 -9.03
C GLY A 38 3.22 -3.86 -7.67
N GLU A 39 3.74 -4.95 -7.10
CA GLU A 39 3.35 -5.42 -5.77
C GLU A 39 3.83 -4.45 -4.68
N TYR A 40 3.00 -4.20 -3.68
CA TYR A 40 3.39 -3.52 -2.46
C TYR A 40 2.90 -4.29 -1.23
N THR A 41 3.59 -4.11 -0.11
CA THR A 41 3.23 -4.70 1.19
C THR A 41 2.97 -3.60 2.20
N VAL A 42 1.91 -3.75 2.99
CA VAL A 42 1.61 -2.90 4.14
C VAL A 42 1.77 -3.73 5.41
N ASN A 43 2.65 -3.31 6.30
CA ASN A 43 2.85 -3.90 7.61
C ASN A 43 2.30 -2.95 8.67
N VAL A 44 1.49 -3.47 9.59
CA VAL A 44 0.86 -2.70 10.67
C VAL A 44 1.23 -3.28 12.02
N SER A 45 1.50 -2.39 12.98
CA SER A 45 1.63 -2.72 14.40
C SER A 45 0.77 -1.78 15.23
N VAL A 46 -0.03 -2.34 16.12
CA VAL A 46 -0.97 -1.61 16.98
C VAL A 46 -0.64 -1.90 18.44
N THR A 47 -0.37 -0.86 19.23
CA THR A 47 -0.08 -0.97 20.66
C THR A 47 -1.13 -0.23 21.49
N ASP A 48 -1.79 -0.95 22.41
CA ASP A 48 -2.77 -0.38 23.32
C ASP A 48 -2.13 0.32 24.54
N SER A 49 -2.93 0.97 25.38
CA SER A 49 -2.43 1.69 26.56
C SER A 49 -1.90 0.78 27.67
N ALA A 50 -2.25 -0.51 27.65
CA ALA A 50 -1.72 -1.52 28.56
C ALA A 50 -0.39 -2.10 28.06
N GLY A 51 0.06 -1.72 26.86
CA GLY A 51 1.31 -2.17 26.24
C GLY A 51 1.16 -3.45 25.41
N ASN A 52 -0.05 -3.96 25.19
CA ASN A 52 -0.25 -5.12 24.33
C ASN A 52 -0.07 -4.70 22.86
N THR A 53 0.63 -5.52 22.08
CA THR A 53 0.90 -5.24 20.66
C THR A 53 0.34 -6.34 19.78
N GLY A 54 -0.43 -5.96 18.76
CA GLY A 54 -0.86 -6.82 17.66
C GLY A 54 -0.23 -6.35 16.35
N THR A 55 -0.02 -7.28 15.42
CA THR A 55 0.58 -6.99 14.11
C THR A 55 -0.19 -7.67 13.00
N ASP A 56 -0.21 -7.06 11.82
CA ASP A 56 -0.77 -7.66 10.61
C ASP A 56 -0.02 -7.20 9.36
N SER A 57 -0.14 -7.95 8.26
CA SER A 57 0.50 -7.65 6.99
C SER A 57 -0.41 -8.01 5.82
N GLU A 58 -0.49 -7.12 4.83
CA GLU A 58 -1.31 -7.32 3.63
C GLU A 58 -0.51 -6.92 2.38
N THR A 59 -0.77 -7.60 1.26
CA THR A 59 -0.18 -7.25 -0.04
C THR A 59 -1.23 -6.75 -1.01
N GLY A 60 -0.81 -5.89 -1.93
CA GLY A 60 -1.64 -5.39 -3.02
C GLY A 60 -0.81 -5.17 -4.28
N VAL A 61 -1.50 -4.88 -5.38
CA VAL A 61 -0.86 -4.58 -6.66
C VAL A 61 -1.40 -3.26 -7.19
N ILE A 62 -0.49 -2.36 -7.58
CA ILE A 62 -0.81 -1.14 -8.32
C ILE A 62 -0.54 -1.40 -9.79
N ASP A 63 -1.56 -1.28 -10.62
CA ASP A 63 -1.46 -1.36 -12.08
C ASP A 63 -2.17 -0.14 -12.69
N THR A 64 -1.37 0.80 -13.19
CA THR A 64 -1.87 2.01 -13.86
C THR A 64 -1.52 2.04 -15.35
N THR A 65 -0.87 0.99 -15.87
CA THR A 65 -0.42 0.89 -17.26
C THR A 65 -1.56 0.34 -18.10
N ALA A 66 -2.16 1.22 -18.91
CA ALA A 66 -3.18 0.81 -19.86
C ALA A 66 -2.61 -0.16 -20.92
N PRO A 67 -3.39 -1.14 -21.39
CA PRO A 67 -2.97 -2.02 -22.47
C PRO A 67 -2.83 -1.22 -23.78
N SER A 68 -1.79 -1.53 -24.56
CA SER A 68 -1.61 -1.00 -25.92
C SER A 68 -2.21 -1.95 -26.94
N VAL A 69 -2.99 -1.42 -27.88
CA VAL A 69 -3.59 -2.18 -28.98
C VAL A 69 -3.22 -1.50 -30.30
N THR A 70 -2.60 -2.26 -31.20
CA THR A 70 -2.31 -1.84 -32.57
C THR A 70 -2.89 -2.86 -33.56
N ILE A 71 -3.43 -2.35 -34.68
CA ILE A 71 -3.92 -3.17 -35.79
C ILE A 71 -3.08 -2.82 -37.00
N ASP A 72 -2.47 -3.82 -37.62
CA ASP A 72 -1.77 -3.64 -38.88
C ASP A 72 -2.75 -3.79 -40.06
N ALA A 73 -2.57 -2.95 -41.07
CA ALA A 73 -3.36 -3.03 -42.29
C ALA A 73 -2.83 -4.17 -43.17
N PRO A 74 -3.69 -4.92 -43.88
CA PRO A 74 -3.21 -5.89 -44.84
C PRO A 74 -2.39 -5.20 -45.93
N ALA A 75 -1.32 -5.86 -46.38
CA ALA A 75 -0.54 -5.39 -47.51
C ALA A 75 -1.45 -5.25 -48.75
N LEU A 76 -1.32 -4.13 -49.48
CA LEU A 76 -1.95 -3.99 -50.79
C LEU A 76 -1.16 -4.88 -51.78
N THR A 77 -1.79 -5.97 -52.23
CA THR A 77 -1.28 -6.84 -53.31
C THR A 77 -1.88 -6.45 -54.65
#